data_AF-A0A1V6NGK4-F1
#
_entry.id   AF-A0A1V6NGK4-F1
#
_cell.length_a   1.000
_cell.length_b   1.000
_cell.length_c   1.000
_cell.angle_alpha   90.00
_cell.angle_beta   90.00
_cell.angle_gamma   90.00
#
_symmetry.space_group_name_H-M   'P 1'
#
loop_
_entity.id
_entity.type
_entity.pdbx_description
1 polymer ?
#
loop_
_entity_poly.entity_id
_entity_poly.type
_entity_poly.pdbx_seq_one_letter_code
_entity_poly.pdbx_strand_id
1 'polypeptide(L)'
;MSSKPESRKTPQLGSEELIPFDHAAAGHDGVRCTPSGALIAKPCTRQEVEFYESSALHPAFQEFMPLYVGSLSSSEQQQPLAIAAARESGVLPLPDSGVVTADSSQPPSHTSVAHEDGAVPANEGKAWVPSGGKEIDTGLSIVLENIACGFRRPNVLDVKLGARLWADDAPLEKRKKLDAVSKETTSSSLGYRIAGMKVWTGHHGETDEGDRTNPYATKYEGAEGEKGEVIEKDGYRRYDKWYGRSFNADNVKQGFETFLAGAKAGKIDRSKMVAQRLATELKDLQRVIESEESRMYSASVLVVYEGDIEAMELAIEEEKKAPAPRSREEDDDDEDDEEFELPEEALELVNVQLADGMPQQAINISIDPETMQMPDEDDDEEDDIPKVHALRLIDFAHASWTPGQGPDENLLKGVRSLVKVFEELAE
;
A
#
# COMPACT_ATOMS: atom_id res chain seq x y z
N MET A 1 22.10 -41.70 -24.17
CA MET A 1 20.88 -41.19 -23.53
C MET A 1 21.27 -39.87 -22.89
N SER A 2 20.67 -38.76 -23.32
CA SER A 2 20.97 -37.43 -22.77
C SER A 2 19.65 -36.78 -22.41
N SER A 3 19.48 -36.50 -21.13
CA SER A 3 18.30 -35.83 -20.58
C SER A 3 18.30 -34.36 -21.01
N LYS A 4 17.12 -33.80 -21.32
CA LYS A 4 16.97 -32.34 -21.43
C LYS A 4 16.81 -31.75 -20.02
N PRO A 5 17.36 -30.56 -19.74
CA PRO A 5 17.01 -29.82 -18.52
C PRO A 5 15.56 -29.31 -18.62
N GLU A 6 14.84 -29.34 -17.50
CA GLU A 6 13.51 -28.74 -17.38
C GLU A 6 13.62 -27.24 -17.10
N SER A 7 12.80 -26.45 -17.78
CA SER A 7 12.72 -25.00 -17.56
C SER A 7 12.10 -24.71 -16.20
N ARG A 8 12.90 -24.18 -15.27
CA ARG A 8 12.46 -23.69 -13.95
C ARG A 8 11.63 -22.43 -14.16
N LYS A 9 10.29 -22.58 -14.19
CA LYS A 9 9.37 -21.44 -14.25
C LYS A 9 9.40 -20.68 -12.93
N THR A 10 9.48 -19.36 -12.98
CA THR A 10 9.13 -18.49 -11.85
C THR A 10 7.70 -18.78 -11.41
N PRO A 11 7.44 -18.98 -10.10
CA PRO A 11 6.09 -19.21 -9.61
C PRO A 11 5.26 -17.93 -9.77
N GLN A 12 4.26 -17.95 -10.65
CA GLN A 12 3.25 -16.91 -10.70
C GLN A 12 2.27 -17.14 -9.53
N LEU A 13 2.10 -16.14 -8.68
CA LEU A 13 1.15 -16.20 -7.56
C LEU A 13 -0.28 -16.23 -8.13
N GLY A 14 -0.88 -17.41 -8.15
CA GLY A 14 -2.23 -17.63 -8.67
C GLY A 14 -3.29 -17.06 -7.72
N SER A 15 -4.36 -16.49 -8.26
CA SER A 15 -5.50 -15.99 -7.47
C SER A 15 -6.25 -17.09 -6.70
N GLU A 16 -5.98 -18.37 -7.01
CA GLU A 16 -6.54 -19.56 -6.35
C GLU A 16 -5.85 -19.90 -5.02
N GLU A 17 -4.68 -19.32 -4.71
CA GLU A 17 -3.92 -19.57 -3.48
C GLU A 17 -4.20 -18.51 -2.37
N LEU A 18 -4.95 -17.46 -2.71
CA LEU A 18 -5.26 -16.33 -1.81
C LEU A 18 -6.51 -16.59 -0.95
N ILE A 19 -6.39 -16.39 0.36
CA ILE A 19 -7.47 -16.56 1.34
C ILE A 19 -8.09 -15.21 1.74
N PRO A 20 -9.35 -15.15 2.22
CA PRO A 20 -9.97 -13.89 2.69
C PRO A 20 -9.19 -13.24 3.83
N PHE A 21 -9.10 -11.91 3.82
CA PHE A 21 -8.39 -11.14 4.85
C PHE A 21 -9.36 -10.37 5.76
N ASP A 22 -9.83 -11.01 6.82
CA ASP A 22 -10.82 -10.44 7.75
C ASP A 22 -10.22 -9.45 8.79
N HIS A 23 -8.92 -9.17 8.72
CA HIS A 23 -8.16 -8.50 9.78
C HIS A 23 -8.08 -6.97 9.64
N ALA A 24 -8.73 -6.40 8.63
CA ALA A 24 -8.74 -4.95 8.40
C ALA A 24 -9.46 -4.18 9.53
N ALA A 25 -8.70 -3.34 10.24
CA ALA A 25 -9.24 -2.41 11.26
C ALA A 25 -10.31 -1.47 10.68
N ALA A 26 -10.11 -1.04 9.43
CA ALA A 26 -11.12 -0.53 8.51
C ALA A 26 -10.70 -0.90 7.08
N GLY A 27 -11.64 -1.08 6.15
CA GLY A 27 -11.31 -1.52 4.80
C GLY A 27 -12.51 -1.68 3.87
N HIS A 28 -12.23 -2.12 2.65
CA HIS A 28 -13.22 -2.58 1.67
C HIS A 28 -13.36 -4.11 1.76
N ASP A 29 -14.56 -4.63 1.55
CA ASP A 29 -14.80 -6.07 1.42
C ASP A 29 -13.98 -6.62 0.23
N GLY A 30 -13.53 -7.88 0.33
CA GLY A 30 -12.84 -8.58 -0.77
C GLY A 30 -11.31 -8.51 -0.77
N VAL A 31 -10.67 -7.87 0.23
CA VAL A 31 -9.22 -8.01 0.45
C VAL A 31 -8.88 -9.48 0.76
N ARG A 32 -7.78 -9.97 0.19
CA ARG A 32 -7.26 -11.33 0.38
C ARG A 32 -5.79 -11.27 0.82
N CYS A 33 -5.24 -12.37 1.31
CA CYS A 33 -3.82 -12.50 1.62
C CYS A 33 -3.26 -13.86 1.16
N THR A 34 -1.93 -13.97 1.14
CA THR A 34 -1.24 -15.26 0.98
C THR A 34 -1.49 -16.18 2.19
N PRO A 35 -1.26 -17.51 2.08
CA PRO A 35 -1.38 -18.42 3.23
C PRO A 35 -0.44 -18.10 4.40
N SER A 36 0.72 -17.48 4.12
CA SER A 36 1.63 -16.91 5.12
C SER A 36 1.12 -15.60 5.74
N GLY A 37 0.21 -14.90 5.05
CA GLY A 37 -0.29 -13.58 5.39
C GLY A 37 0.69 -12.43 5.16
N ALA A 38 1.91 -12.70 4.68
CA ALA A 38 2.94 -11.69 4.42
C ALA A 38 2.56 -10.68 3.33
N LEU A 39 1.73 -11.08 2.35
CA LEU A 39 1.24 -10.20 1.28
C LEU A 39 -0.29 -10.10 1.30
N ILE A 40 -0.81 -8.92 1.00
CA ILE A 40 -2.23 -8.66 0.76
C ILE A 40 -2.52 -8.39 -0.71
N ALA A 41 -3.64 -8.89 -1.21
CA ALA A 41 -4.21 -8.55 -2.51
C ALA A 41 -5.51 -7.75 -2.29
N LYS A 42 -5.49 -6.46 -2.62
CA LYS A 42 -6.61 -5.53 -2.42
C LYS A 42 -7.30 -5.21 -3.75
N PRO A 43 -8.62 -5.42 -3.90
CA PRO A 43 -9.38 -4.93 -5.06
C PRO A 43 -9.25 -3.41 -5.19
N CYS A 44 -8.81 -2.94 -6.37
CA CYS A 44 -8.35 -1.57 -6.56
C CYS A 44 -8.82 -0.96 -7.88
N THR A 45 -8.58 0.35 -8.04
CA THR A 45 -8.74 1.04 -9.32
C THR A 45 -7.42 1.06 -10.09
N ARG A 46 -7.47 1.19 -11.43
CA ARG A 46 -6.26 1.39 -12.25
C ARG A 46 -5.44 2.61 -11.79
N GLN A 47 -6.10 3.69 -11.37
CA GLN A 47 -5.46 4.87 -10.80
C GLN A 47 -4.66 4.57 -9.51
N GLU A 48 -5.13 3.63 -8.67
CA GLU A 48 -4.37 3.22 -7.48
C GLU A 48 -3.08 2.51 -7.88
N VAL A 49 -3.13 1.60 -8.87
CA VAL A 49 -1.95 0.91 -9.42
C VAL A 49 -0.96 1.91 -10.04
N GLU A 50 -1.45 2.81 -10.89
CA GLU A 50 -0.62 3.84 -11.54
C GLU A 50 0.07 4.77 -10.52
N PHE A 51 -0.57 5.05 -9.37
CA PHE A 51 0.05 5.83 -8.29
C PHE A 51 1.18 5.06 -7.58
N TYR A 52 0.99 3.77 -7.28
CA TYR A 52 2.06 2.93 -6.71
C TYR A 52 3.22 2.72 -7.70
N GLU A 53 2.95 2.53 -9.00
CA GLU A 53 3.99 2.37 -10.03
C GLU A 53 4.80 3.66 -10.22
N SER A 54 4.12 4.80 -10.31
CA SER A 54 4.79 6.11 -10.46
C SER A 54 5.53 6.57 -9.20
N SER A 55 5.20 6.03 -8.01
CA SER A 55 5.92 6.33 -6.77
C SER A 55 7.41 5.98 -6.80
N ALA A 56 7.86 5.13 -7.73
CA ALA A 56 9.28 4.83 -7.95
C ALA A 56 10.14 6.07 -8.32
N LEU A 57 9.51 7.17 -8.74
CA LEU A 57 10.16 8.46 -8.99
C LEU A 57 10.24 9.35 -7.72
N HIS A 58 9.66 8.90 -6.61
CA HIS A 58 9.48 9.62 -5.34
C HIS A 58 9.95 8.76 -4.15
N PRO A 59 11.25 8.37 -4.07
CA PRO A 59 11.73 7.36 -3.12
C PRO A 59 11.49 7.73 -1.65
N ALA A 60 11.61 9.00 -1.27
CA ALA A 60 11.31 9.47 0.08
C ALA A 60 9.82 9.30 0.45
N PHE A 61 8.92 9.32 -0.54
CA PHE A 61 7.51 9.01 -0.33
C PHE A 61 7.27 7.51 -0.22
N GLN A 62 8.02 6.68 -0.96
CA GLN A 62 7.89 5.22 -0.91
C GLN A 62 8.23 4.62 0.46
N GLU A 63 9.15 5.22 1.22
CA GLU A 63 9.43 4.81 2.62
C GLU A 63 8.18 4.80 3.51
N PHE A 64 7.19 5.64 3.19
CA PHE A 64 5.90 5.73 3.88
C PHE A 64 4.77 4.97 3.17
N MET A 65 5.00 4.27 2.06
CA MET A 65 4.01 3.42 1.40
C MET A 65 4.23 1.94 1.77
N PRO A 66 3.19 1.09 1.78
CA PRO A 66 3.40 -0.35 1.75
C PRO A 66 4.17 -0.72 0.49
N LEU A 67 5.20 -1.57 0.60
CA LEU A 67 5.94 -2.11 -0.54
C LEU A 67 4.99 -2.70 -1.59
N TYR A 68 5.05 -2.16 -2.80
CA TYR A 68 4.29 -2.63 -3.96
C TYR A 68 5.00 -3.80 -4.64
N VAL A 69 4.35 -4.96 -4.68
CA VAL A 69 4.88 -6.19 -5.29
C VAL A 69 4.43 -6.32 -6.75
N GLY A 70 3.26 -5.77 -7.09
CA GLY A 70 2.69 -5.83 -8.44
C GLY A 70 1.16 -5.80 -8.44
N SER A 71 0.55 -6.09 -9.58
CA SER A 71 -0.91 -6.17 -9.73
C SER A 71 -1.36 -7.50 -10.32
N LEU A 72 -2.54 -7.96 -9.90
CA LEU A 72 -3.23 -9.14 -10.41
C LEU A 72 -4.44 -8.70 -11.23
N SER A 73 -4.60 -9.25 -12.43
CA SER A 73 -5.74 -8.98 -13.31
C SER A 73 -6.40 -10.26 -13.80
N SER A 74 -7.74 -10.25 -13.88
CA SER A 74 -8.53 -11.33 -14.48
C SER A 74 -8.12 -11.58 -15.93
N SER A 75 -8.15 -12.84 -16.37
CA SER A 75 -7.81 -13.25 -17.74
C SER A 75 -8.66 -12.55 -18.82
N GLU A 76 -9.90 -12.16 -18.50
CA GLU A 76 -10.77 -11.38 -19.39
C GLU A 76 -10.28 -9.93 -19.60
N GLN A 77 -9.50 -9.38 -18.66
CA GLN A 77 -8.93 -8.03 -18.74
C GLN A 77 -7.48 -7.99 -19.20
N GLN A 78 -6.74 -9.10 -19.09
CA GLN A 78 -5.36 -9.20 -19.56
C GLN A 78 -5.23 -8.85 -21.05
N GLN A 79 -6.19 -9.23 -21.91
CA GLN A 79 -6.18 -8.85 -23.32
C GLN A 79 -6.33 -7.33 -23.54
N PRO A 80 -7.38 -6.64 -23.03
CA PRO A 80 -7.47 -5.17 -23.08
C PRO A 80 -6.25 -4.44 -22.50
N LEU A 81 -5.71 -4.90 -21.35
CA LEU A 81 -4.55 -4.26 -20.71
C LEU A 81 -3.27 -4.44 -21.51
N ALA A 82 -2.99 -5.65 -22.02
CA ALA A 82 -1.85 -5.89 -22.91
C ALA A 82 -1.95 -5.09 -24.21
N ILE A 83 -3.15 -4.93 -24.79
CA ILE A 83 -3.36 -4.10 -25.98
C ILE A 83 -3.17 -2.61 -25.67
N ALA A 84 -3.55 -2.13 -24.48
CA ALA A 84 -3.30 -0.76 -24.05
C ALA A 84 -1.81 -0.48 -23.83
N ALA A 85 -1.13 -1.33 -23.04
CA ALA A 85 0.30 -1.22 -22.79
C ALA A 85 1.14 -1.32 -24.08
N ALA A 86 0.76 -2.20 -25.02
CA ALA A 86 1.40 -2.30 -26.33
C ALA A 86 1.22 -1.02 -27.16
N ARG A 87 0.03 -0.38 -27.11
CA ARG A 87 -0.23 0.90 -27.79
C ARG A 87 0.58 2.06 -27.19
N GLU A 88 0.71 2.14 -25.87
CA GLU A 88 1.56 3.12 -25.20
C GLU A 88 3.05 2.87 -25.49
N SER A 89 3.46 1.61 -25.63
CA SER A 89 4.82 1.21 -26.02
C SER A 89 5.10 1.28 -27.54
N GLY A 90 4.15 1.73 -28.36
CA GLY A 90 4.28 1.80 -29.82
C GLY A 90 4.31 0.45 -30.56
N VAL A 91 4.07 -0.67 -29.87
CA VAL A 91 4.07 -2.02 -30.42
C VAL A 91 2.67 -2.37 -30.93
N LEU A 92 2.53 -2.56 -32.24
CA LEU A 92 1.29 -3.08 -32.83
C LEU A 92 1.16 -4.59 -32.54
N PRO A 93 0.09 -5.08 -31.88
CA PRO A 93 -0.12 -6.50 -31.71
C PRO A 93 -0.41 -7.15 -33.07
N LEU A 94 0.50 -8.04 -33.51
CA LEU A 94 0.28 -8.89 -34.68
C LEU A 94 -0.84 -9.90 -34.38
N PRO A 95 -1.88 -10.02 -35.24
CA PRO A 95 -2.85 -11.09 -35.10
C PRO A 95 -2.18 -12.45 -35.38
N ASP A 96 -2.51 -13.44 -34.56
CA ASP A 96 -1.93 -14.78 -34.63
C ASP A 96 -2.21 -15.47 -35.98
N SER A 97 -1.23 -16.20 -36.49
CA SER A 97 -1.19 -16.65 -37.89
C SER A 97 -1.96 -17.96 -38.12
N GLY A 98 -3.28 -17.85 -38.21
CA GLY A 98 -4.16 -18.91 -38.72
C GLY A 98 -4.36 -18.87 -40.23
N VAL A 99 -3.62 -19.69 -40.99
CA VAL A 99 -3.91 -20.05 -42.39
C VAL A 99 -5.22 -20.88 -42.40
N VAL A 100 -6.22 -20.83 -43.30
CA VAL A 100 -6.43 -20.56 -44.75
C VAL A 100 -7.85 -19.95 -44.90
N THR A 101 -8.41 -19.43 -46.01
CA THR A 101 -8.16 -19.44 -47.47
C THR A 101 -8.41 -18.06 -48.10
N ALA A 102 -7.93 -17.84 -49.34
CA ALA A 102 -8.30 -16.70 -50.19
C ALA A 102 -9.57 -16.96 -51.03
N ASP A 103 -10.38 -15.93 -51.24
CA ASP A 103 -11.09 -15.69 -52.52
C ASP A 103 -11.13 -14.17 -52.79
N SER A 104 -11.23 -13.79 -54.06
CA SER A 104 -10.79 -12.47 -54.54
C SER A 104 -11.76 -11.85 -55.54
N SER A 105 -12.41 -10.73 -55.18
CA SER A 105 -13.16 -9.92 -56.15
C SER A 105 -13.27 -8.42 -55.83
N GLN A 106 -12.40 -7.65 -56.48
CA GLN A 106 -12.71 -6.35 -57.13
C GLN A 106 -12.88 -5.06 -56.26
N PRO A 107 -12.77 -3.84 -56.86
CA PRO A 107 -11.64 -2.94 -56.54
C PRO A 107 -12.09 -1.54 -56.00
N PRO A 108 -11.20 -0.54 -55.81
CA PRO A 108 -11.45 0.56 -54.87
C PRO A 108 -12.24 1.73 -55.44
N SER A 109 -12.92 2.46 -54.55
CA SER A 109 -13.50 3.78 -54.82
C SER A 109 -12.97 4.83 -53.83
N HIS A 110 -12.47 5.93 -54.38
CA HIS A 110 -12.24 7.21 -53.69
C HIS A 110 -13.54 7.65 -52.94
N THR A 111 -13.56 8.48 -51.90
CA THR A 111 -12.91 9.79 -51.78
C THR A 111 -12.96 10.29 -50.32
N SER A 112 -11.82 10.75 -49.80
CA SER A 112 -11.60 12.05 -49.14
C SER A 112 -12.46 12.59 -47.96
N VAL A 113 -11.73 13.05 -46.93
CA VAL A 113 -12.02 14.11 -45.92
C VAL A 113 -13.10 13.88 -44.86
N ALA A 114 -12.66 13.71 -43.61
CA ALA A 114 -12.93 14.64 -42.51
C ALA A 114 -12.01 14.34 -41.31
N HIS A 115 -11.36 15.37 -40.76
CA HIS A 115 -10.96 15.34 -39.35
C HIS A 115 -12.21 15.61 -38.53
N GLU A 116 -12.56 14.72 -37.60
CA GLU A 116 -13.40 15.06 -36.46
C GLU A 116 -12.66 14.68 -35.18
N ASP A 117 -12.50 15.66 -34.28
CA ASP A 117 -12.03 15.44 -32.92
C ASP A 117 -13.00 14.47 -32.23
N GLY A 118 -12.53 13.25 -31.98
CA GLY A 118 -13.23 12.23 -31.21
C GLY A 118 -13.24 12.59 -29.73
N ALA A 119 -13.98 13.65 -29.36
CA ALA A 119 -14.22 14.01 -27.98
C ALA A 119 -14.79 12.80 -27.22
N VAL A 120 -14.13 12.43 -26.12
CA VAL A 120 -14.55 11.31 -25.27
C VAL A 120 -15.99 11.61 -24.79
N PRO A 121 -16.97 10.71 -25.03
CA PRO A 121 -18.33 10.97 -24.60
C PRO A 121 -18.38 11.00 -23.07
N ALA A 122 -18.73 12.16 -22.52
CA ALA A 122 -18.97 12.30 -21.10
C ALA A 122 -20.04 11.28 -20.66
N ASN A 123 -19.71 10.48 -19.64
CA ASN A 123 -20.59 9.44 -19.10
C ASN A 123 -21.70 10.06 -18.23
N GLU A 124 -22.56 10.88 -18.85
CA GLU A 124 -23.69 11.50 -18.19
C GLU A 124 -24.79 10.48 -17.88
N GLY A 125 -25.20 10.39 -16.61
CA GLY A 125 -26.50 9.82 -16.23
C GLY A 125 -26.50 8.61 -15.29
N LYS A 126 -25.38 7.97 -14.96
CA LYS A 126 -25.36 6.98 -13.87
C LYS A 126 -25.37 7.70 -12.51
N ALA A 127 -26.49 7.59 -11.80
CA ALA A 127 -26.60 8.06 -10.42
C ALA A 127 -25.51 7.39 -9.55
N TRP A 128 -24.72 8.18 -8.84
CA TRP A 128 -23.64 7.66 -8.00
C TRP A 128 -24.22 6.84 -6.83
N VAL A 129 -23.94 5.54 -6.82
CA VAL A 129 -24.27 4.65 -5.71
C VAL A 129 -23.04 4.54 -4.80
N PRO A 130 -23.16 4.83 -3.49
CA PRO A 130 -22.07 4.58 -2.56
C PRO A 130 -21.79 3.09 -2.44
N SER A 131 -20.53 2.65 -2.59
CA SER A 131 -20.12 1.24 -2.36
C SER A 131 -20.49 0.77 -0.95
N GLY A 132 -20.38 1.67 0.05
CA GLY A 132 -20.75 1.39 1.44
C GLY A 132 -19.77 0.50 2.20
N GLY A 133 -18.63 0.17 1.60
CA GLY A 133 -17.67 -0.83 2.07
C GLY A 133 -17.55 -2.01 1.11
N LYS A 134 -18.53 -2.24 0.23
CA LYS A 134 -18.57 -3.40 -0.67
C LYS A 134 -17.39 -3.47 -1.64
N GLU A 135 -17.06 -4.72 -1.97
CA GLU A 135 -16.05 -5.13 -2.95
C GLU A 135 -16.18 -4.34 -4.26
N ILE A 136 -15.02 -3.91 -4.75
CA ILE A 136 -14.89 -3.23 -6.03
C ILE A 136 -14.67 -4.32 -7.08
N ASP A 137 -15.73 -4.65 -7.82
CA ASP A 137 -15.65 -5.57 -8.97
C ASP A 137 -15.00 -4.88 -10.18
N THR A 138 -13.69 -4.64 -10.07
CA THR A 138 -12.84 -4.14 -11.16
C THR A 138 -12.12 -5.26 -11.89
N GLY A 139 -12.09 -6.50 -11.38
CA GLY A 139 -11.23 -7.57 -11.92
C GLY A 139 -9.72 -7.33 -11.77
N LEU A 140 -9.34 -6.30 -11.00
CA LEU A 140 -7.98 -5.82 -10.77
C LEU A 140 -7.72 -5.74 -9.26
N SER A 141 -6.59 -6.27 -8.82
CA SER A 141 -6.13 -6.17 -7.43
C SER A 141 -4.67 -5.74 -7.37
N ILE A 142 -4.34 -4.92 -6.37
CA ILE A 142 -2.97 -4.54 -6.05
C ILE A 142 -2.39 -5.49 -5.00
N VAL A 143 -1.16 -5.93 -5.19
CA VAL A 143 -0.41 -6.79 -4.26
C VAL A 143 0.59 -5.93 -3.50
N LEU A 144 0.46 -5.92 -2.18
CA LEU A 144 1.24 -5.10 -1.26
C LEU A 144 1.81 -5.97 -0.14
N GLU A 145 2.89 -5.51 0.50
CA GLU A 145 3.27 -6.06 1.81
C GLU A 145 2.13 -5.92 2.81
N ASN A 146 2.05 -6.88 3.73
CA ASN A 146 1.21 -6.76 4.91
C ASN A 146 2.01 -6.13 6.04
N ILE A 147 1.78 -4.85 6.32
CA ILE A 147 2.52 -4.11 7.35
C ILE A 147 2.29 -4.63 8.79
N ALA A 148 1.32 -5.53 8.99
CA ALA A 148 1.08 -6.22 10.26
C ALA A 148 1.78 -7.60 10.36
N CYS A 149 2.51 -8.04 9.32
CA CYS A 149 3.36 -9.23 9.37
C CYS A 149 4.58 -8.99 10.29
N GLY A 150 5.13 -10.06 10.86
CA GLY A 150 6.18 -10.02 11.89
C GLY A 150 5.70 -9.69 13.32
N PHE A 151 4.53 -9.05 13.48
CA PHE A 151 3.96 -8.76 14.81
C PHE A 151 3.26 -9.99 15.43
N ARG A 152 3.52 -10.27 16.72
CA ARG A 152 2.95 -11.38 17.49
C ARG A 152 1.51 -11.09 17.92
N ARG A 153 1.21 -9.85 18.35
CA ARG A 153 -0.13 -9.37 18.74
C ARG A 153 -0.36 -7.94 18.19
N PRO A 154 -0.45 -7.74 16.86
CA PRO A 154 -0.54 -6.40 16.25
C PRO A 154 -1.75 -5.60 16.74
N ASN A 155 -1.52 -4.38 17.22
CA ASN A 155 -2.54 -3.36 17.45
C ASN A 155 -2.60 -2.44 16.24
N VAL A 156 -3.75 -2.35 15.57
CA VAL A 156 -3.89 -1.67 14.28
C VAL A 156 -4.86 -0.48 14.40
N LEU A 157 -4.50 0.68 13.85
CA LEU A 157 -5.32 1.90 13.81
C LEU A 157 -5.30 2.52 12.42
N ASP A 158 -6.47 2.67 11.81
CA ASP A 158 -6.67 3.45 10.57
C ASP A 158 -7.13 4.87 10.94
N VAL A 159 -6.37 5.88 10.51
CA VAL A 159 -6.73 7.30 10.60
C VAL A 159 -6.87 7.91 9.21
N LYS A 160 -8.11 8.23 8.82
CA LYS A 160 -8.40 8.90 7.54
C LYS A 160 -8.06 10.38 7.59
N LEU A 161 -7.25 10.83 6.63
CA LEU A 161 -6.76 12.19 6.49
C LEU A 161 -7.63 13.04 5.56
N GLY A 162 -7.42 14.35 5.64
CA GLY A 162 -8.12 15.37 4.86
C GLY A 162 -9.31 15.99 5.60
N ALA A 163 -9.43 17.31 5.50
CA ALA A 163 -10.68 18.02 5.83
C ALA A 163 -11.69 17.94 4.69
N ARG A 164 -11.20 18.00 3.45
CA ARG A 164 -11.94 17.69 2.23
C ARG A 164 -11.69 16.24 1.85
N LEU A 165 -12.76 15.47 1.69
CA LEU A 165 -12.72 14.00 1.52
C LEU A 165 -12.95 13.53 0.07
N TRP A 166 -13.12 14.45 -0.89
CA TRP A 166 -13.49 14.16 -2.28
C TRP A 166 -12.56 14.84 -3.29
N ALA A 167 -12.16 14.10 -4.33
CA ALA A 167 -11.33 14.57 -5.44
C ALA A 167 -12.07 15.53 -6.38
N ASP A 168 -11.32 16.34 -7.15
CA ASP A 168 -11.89 17.45 -7.97
C ASP A 168 -12.86 17.01 -9.06
N ASP A 169 -12.81 15.75 -9.48
CA ASP A 169 -13.68 15.09 -10.45
C ASP A 169 -14.99 14.53 -9.84
N ALA A 170 -15.08 14.41 -8.51
CA ALA A 170 -16.14 13.66 -7.84
C ALA A 170 -17.55 14.16 -8.21
N PRO A 171 -18.55 13.27 -8.44
CA PRO A 171 -19.93 13.69 -8.71
C PRO A 171 -20.55 14.51 -7.56
N LEU A 172 -21.46 15.43 -7.88
CA LEU A 172 -22.03 16.36 -6.89
C LEU A 172 -22.66 15.66 -5.67
N GLU A 173 -23.36 14.55 -5.86
CA GLU A 173 -23.94 13.76 -4.76
C GLU A 173 -22.87 13.07 -3.89
N LYS A 174 -21.74 12.66 -4.48
CA LYS A 174 -20.57 12.16 -3.74
C LYS A 174 -19.96 13.28 -2.89
N ARG A 175 -19.80 14.50 -3.44
CA ARG A 175 -19.33 15.68 -2.69
C ARG A 175 -20.24 15.99 -1.51
N LYS A 176 -21.54 16.19 -1.74
CA LYS A 176 -22.53 16.48 -0.68
C LYS A 176 -22.48 15.48 0.49
N LYS A 177 -22.42 14.18 0.19
CA LYS A 177 -22.33 13.13 1.22
C LYS A 177 -21.01 13.21 1.99
N LEU A 178 -19.89 13.42 1.30
CA LEU A 178 -18.57 13.48 1.92
C LEU A 178 -18.33 14.79 2.70
N ASP A 179 -18.93 15.91 2.27
CA ASP A 179 -19.00 17.16 3.04
C ASP A 179 -19.79 16.98 4.34
N ALA A 180 -20.90 16.22 4.30
CA ALA A 180 -21.66 15.90 5.50
C ALA A 180 -20.83 15.06 6.49
N VAL A 181 -20.14 14.02 6.00
CA VAL A 181 -19.22 13.21 6.83
C VAL A 181 -18.07 14.05 7.40
N SER A 182 -17.50 14.96 6.62
CA SER A 182 -16.44 15.86 7.10
C SER A 182 -16.95 16.75 8.25
N LYS A 183 -18.13 17.35 8.10
CA LYS A 183 -18.77 18.23 9.11
C LYS A 183 -19.25 17.49 10.36
N GLU A 184 -19.65 16.23 10.22
CA GLU A 184 -20.10 15.37 11.32
C GLU A 184 -18.93 14.88 12.20
N THR A 185 -17.69 14.91 11.68
CA THR A 185 -16.52 14.28 12.32
C THR A 185 -15.37 15.27 12.54
N THR A 186 -14.32 14.82 13.24
CA THR A 186 -13.06 15.56 13.39
C THR A 186 -12.34 15.89 12.08
N SER A 187 -12.72 15.30 10.93
CA SER A 187 -12.10 15.64 9.65
C SER A 187 -12.22 17.14 9.34
N SER A 188 -13.39 17.76 9.51
CA SER A 188 -13.53 19.21 9.25
C SER A 188 -12.67 20.08 10.18
N SER A 189 -12.66 19.78 11.48
CA SER A 189 -11.96 20.57 12.51
C SER A 189 -10.46 20.31 12.53
N LEU A 190 -10.03 19.05 12.63
CA LEU A 190 -8.64 18.62 12.81
C LEU A 190 -7.95 18.11 11.53
N GLY A 191 -8.68 17.91 10.42
CA GLY A 191 -8.11 17.35 9.19
C GLY A 191 -7.88 15.84 9.23
N TYR A 192 -8.33 15.14 10.28
CA TYR A 192 -8.27 13.67 10.37
C TYR A 192 -9.48 13.10 11.14
N ARG A 193 -9.74 11.80 11.00
CA ARG A 193 -10.64 11.05 11.90
C ARG A 193 -10.17 9.60 12.05
N ILE A 194 -10.42 9.00 13.22
CA ILE A 194 -10.29 7.55 13.40
C ILE A 194 -11.32 6.87 12.48
N ALA A 195 -10.87 5.95 11.63
CA ALA A 195 -11.71 5.19 10.70
C ALA A 195 -12.01 3.78 11.20
N GLY A 196 -11.15 3.22 12.06
CA GLY A 196 -11.33 1.98 12.80
C GLY A 196 -10.05 1.59 13.52
N MET A 197 -10.15 0.71 14.52
CA MET A 197 -8.97 0.15 15.19
C MET A 197 -9.24 -1.26 15.76
N LYS A 198 -8.19 -2.07 15.85
CA LYS A 198 -8.19 -3.39 16.48
C LYS A 198 -7.07 -3.42 17.54
N VAL A 199 -7.45 -3.60 18.80
CA VAL A 199 -6.55 -3.43 19.96
C VAL A 199 -6.50 -4.74 20.76
N TRP A 200 -5.30 -5.23 21.04
CA TRP A 200 -5.04 -6.38 21.89
C TRP A 200 -5.34 -6.05 23.35
N THR A 201 -6.14 -6.87 24.04
CA THR A 201 -6.53 -6.64 25.44
C THR A 201 -5.74 -7.46 26.47
N GLY A 202 -4.83 -8.33 26.01
CA GLY A 202 -4.02 -9.18 26.88
C GLY A 202 -4.77 -10.36 27.52
N HIS A 203 -6.02 -10.60 27.14
CA HIS A 203 -6.79 -11.75 27.62
C HIS A 203 -6.68 -12.92 26.64
N HIS A 204 -6.03 -14.01 27.05
CA HIS A 204 -6.06 -15.28 26.29
C HIS A 204 -7.52 -15.73 26.11
N GLY A 205 -7.98 -15.84 24.86
CA GLY A 205 -9.31 -16.37 24.56
C GLY A 205 -9.41 -17.87 24.83
N GLU A 206 -10.63 -18.44 24.77
CA GLU A 206 -10.84 -19.91 24.80
C GLU A 206 -10.16 -20.64 23.62
N THR A 207 -9.69 -19.87 22.62
CA THR A 207 -9.12 -20.24 21.32
C THR A 207 -7.63 -19.91 21.18
N ASP A 208 -6.97 -19.36 22.21
CA ASP A 208 -5.58 -18.91 22.15
C ASP A 208 -4.60 -20.08 22.36
N GLU A 209 -4.55 -21.00 21.38
CA GLU A 209 -3.81 -22.26 21.43
C GLU A 209 -2.28 -22.15 21.19
N GLY A 210 -1.67 -20.95 21.19
CA GLY A 210 -0.24 -20.84 20.91
C GLY A 210 0.43 -19.48 21.16
N ASP A 211 1.76 -19.49 21.08
CA ASP A 211 2.61 -18.33 21.38
C ASP A 211 2.33 -17.15 20.44
N ARG A 212 2.33 -17.40 19.12
CA ARG A 212 1.82 -16.47 18.12
C ARG A 212 0.33 -16.75 17.92
N THR A 213 -0.55 -15.76 18.15
CA THR A 213 -1.77 -15.74 17.33
C THR A 213 -1.29 -15.60 15.91
N ASN A 214 -1.60 -16.57 15.05
CA ASN A 214 -1.54 -16.34 13.62
C ASN A 214 -2.45 -15.12 13.35
N PRO A 215 -1.92 -13.95 12.93
CA PRO A 215 -2.71 -12.73 12.78
C PRO A 215 -3.64 -12.79 11.56
N TYR A 216 -3.81 -13.98 10.96
CA TYR A 216 -4.67 -14.32 9.82
C TYR A 216 -5.59 -15.52 10.13
N ALA A 217 -5.51 -16.09 11.34
CA ALA A 217 -6.33 -17.23 11.75
C ALA A 217 -7.72 -16.84 12.28
N THR A 218 -8.45 -15.99 11.55
CA THR A 218 -9.90 -15.87 11.76
C THR A 218 -10.67 -16.49 10.61
N LYS A 219 -11.30 -17.65 10.90
CA LYS A 219 -12.46 -18.10 10.14
C LYS A 219 -13.58 -17.08 10.41
N TYR A 220 -13.89 -16.22 9.44
CA TYR A 220 -15.07 -15.35 9.44
C TYR A 220 -15.27 -14.64 10.79
N GLU A 221 -14.57 -13.52 11.01
CA GLU A 221 -15.10 -12.54 11.97
C GLU A 221 -16.51 -12.15 11.51
N GLY A 222 -17.51 -12.51 12.32
CA GLY A 222 -18.91 -12.46 11.93
C GLY A 222 -19.40 -11.05 11.60
N ALA A 223 -20.65 -10.98 11.10
CA ALA A 223 -21.27 -9.72 10.67
C ALA A 223 -21.03 -8.54 11.62
N GLU A 224 -20.78 -7.35 11.07
CA GLU A 224 -20.65 -6.09 11.84
C GLU A 224 -21.78 -6.02 12.88
N GLY A 225 -21.41 -5.76 14.14
CA GLY A 225 -22.35 -5.59 15.25
C GLY A 225 -23.23 -4.34 15.10
N GLU A 226 -23.87 -3.91 16.18
CA GLU A 226 -24.55 -2.61 16.16
C GLU A 226 -23.54 -1.47 15.92
N LYS A 227 -23.98 -0.38 15.29
CA LYS A 227 -23.07 0.70 14.88
C LYS A 227 -22.39 1.34 16.09
N GLY A 228 -21.06 1.24 16.16
CA GLY A 228 -20.28 1.72 17.30
C GLY A 228 -20.18 0.74 18.46
N GLU A 229 -20.70 -0.49 18.31
CA GLU A 229 -20.46 -1.59 19.23
C GLU A 229 -18.98 -1.98 19.20
N VAL A 230 -18.38 -2.15 20.38
CA VAL A 230 -17.02 -2.65 20.54
C VAL A 230 -17.09 -4.16 20.66
N ILE A 231 -16.63 -4.87 19.64
CA ILE A 231 -16.67 -6.33 19.59
C ILE A 231 -15.39 -6.87 20.25
N GLU A 232 -15.52 -7.67 21.30
CA GLU A 232 -14.40 -8.36 21.95
C GLU A 232 -14.40 -9.85 21.58
N LYS A 233 -13.33 -10.32 20.93
CA LYS A 233 -13.19 -11.69 20.42
C LYS A 233 -11.71 -12.06 20.33
N ASP A 234 -11.34 -13.30 20.65
CA ASP A 234 -9.98 -13.84 20.48
C ASP A 234 -8.87 -12.94 21.12
N GLY A 235 -9.16 -12.31 22.27
CA GLY A 235 -8.26 -11.38 22.97
C GLY A 235 -8.12 -9.98 22.35
N TYR A 236 -8.91 -9.67 21.33
CA TYR A 236 -8.94 -8.38 20.65
C TYR A 236 -10.25 -7.62 20.87
N ARG A 237 -10.18 -6.29 20.95
CA ARG A 237 -11.32 -5.38 20.76
C ARG A 237 -11.25 -4.72 19.39
N ARG A 238 -12.33 -4.86 18.63
CA ARG A 238 -12.54 -4.18 17.34
C ARG A 238 -13.47 -2.98 17.53
N TYR A 239 -13.04 -1.83 17.02
CA TYR A 239 -13.73 -0.55 17.07
C TYR A 239 -13.98 -0.07 15.64
N ASP A 240 -15.24 0.14 15.29
CA ASP A 240 -15.64 0.42 13.92
C ASP A 240 -15.55 1.90 13.52
N LYS A 241 -15.93 2.17 12.27
CA LYS A 241 -16.06 3.51 11.69
C LYS A 241 -17.08 4.42 12.38
N TRP A 242 -18.00 3.89 13.18
CA TRP A 242 -19.02 4.65 13.91
C TRP A 242 -18.53 5.04 15.30
N TYR A 243 -17.74 4.19 15.97
CA TYR A 243 -16.94 4.57 17.13
C TYR A 243 -16.04 5.76 16.79
N GLY A 244 -15.28 5.68 15.69
CA GLY A 244 -14.45 6.80 15.20
C GLY A 244 -15.22 8.10 14.88
N ARG A 245 -16.47 7.98 14.42
CA ARG A 245 -17.39 9.13 14.18
C ARG A 245 -17.98 9.73 15.45
N SER A 246 -17.91 9.06 16.60
CA SER A 246 -18.45 9.57 17.86
C SER A 246 -17.59 10.69 18.48
N PHE A 247 -16.36 10.86 17.98
CA PHE A 247 -15.42 11.86 18.46
C PHE A 247 -15.57 13.24 17.82
N ASN A 248 -15.17 14.25 18.58
CA ASN A 248 -15.02 15.64 18.22
C ASN A 248 -13.65 16.16 18.69
N ALA A 249 -13.36 17.44 18.48
CA ALA A 249 -12.05 18.01 18.76
C ALA A 249 -11.64 17.96 20.25
N ASP A 250 -12.60 17.90 21.17
CA ASP A 250 -12.35 17.95 22.62
C ASP A 250 -12.11 16.56 23.23
N ASN A 251 -12.60 15.48 22.60
CA ASN A 251 -12.54 14.12 23.14
C ASN A 251 -11.79 13.09 22.29
N VAL A 252 -11.38 13.41 21.04
CA VAL A 252 -10.70 12.44 20.15
C VAL A 252 -9.41 11.85 20.74
N LYS A 253 -8.72 12.57 21.63
CA LYS A 253 -7.55 12.07 22.37
C LYS A 253 -7.86 10.74 23.10
N GLN A 254 -9.07 10.56 23.61
CA GLN A 254 -9.51 9.34 24.29
C GLN A 254 -9.51 8.12 23.36
N GLY A 255 -9.73 8.31 22.06
CA GLY A 255 -9.62 7.25 21.06
C GLY A 255 -8.17 6.76 20.90
N PHE A 256 -7.20 7.68 20.88
CA PHE A 256 -5.78 7.33 20.85
C PHE A 256 -5.27 6.76 22.18
N GLU A 257 -5.77 7.26 23.32
CA GLU A 257 -5.52 6.65 24.64
C GLU A 257 -6.06 5.22 24.73
N THR A 258 -7.19 4.94 24.08
CA THR A 258 -7.78 3.59 23.95
C THR A 258 -6.93 2.72 23.03
N PHE A 259 -6.46 3.25 21.89
CA PHE A 259 -5.55 2.55 20.99
C PHE A 259 -4.26 2.12 21.68
N LEU A 260 -3.63 3.04 22.43
CA LEU A 260 -2.38 2.80 23.15
C LEU A 260 -2.56 2.03 24.48
N ALA A 261 -3.77 1.61 24.82
CA ALA A 261 -4.03 0.87 26.06
C ALA A 261 -3.34 -0.50 26.10
N GLY A 262 -3.14 -1.15 24.95
CA GLY A 262 -2.35 -2.39 24.83
C GLY A 262 -0.91 -2.18 25.30
N ALA A 263 -0.25 -1.09 24.87
CA ALA A 263 1.09 -0.71 25.33
C ALA A 263 1.19 -0.27 26.81
N LYS A 264 0.06 -0.18 27.54
CA LYS A 264 0.05 0.02 29.01
C LYS A 264 0.06 -1.30 29.78
N ALA A 265 -0.13 -2.44 29.11
CA ALA A 265 -0.12 -3.74 29.75
C ALA A 265 1.31 -4.13 30.18
N GLY A 266 1.44 -4.74 31.37
CA GLY A 266 2.71 -5.25 31.88
C GLY A 266 3.25 -4.49 33.09
N LYS A 267 4.58 -4.57 33.30
CA LYS A 267 5.28 -3.96 34.44
C LYS A 267 5.77 -2.54 34.17
N ILE A 268 5.91 -2.18 32.90
CA ILE A 268 6.43 -0.89 32.42
C ILE A 268 5.37 -0.33 31.47
N ASP A 269 4.94 0.91 31.69
CA ASP A 269 4.07 1.61 30.74
C ASP A 269 4.90 1.98 29.50
N ARG A 270 4.62 1.33 28.37
CA ARG A 270 5.27 1.58 27.08
C ARG A 270 4.47 2.54 26.20
N SER A 271 3.25 2.93 26.59
CA SER A 271 2.36 3.77 25.76
C SER A 271 2.97 5.12 25.38
N LYS A 272 3.67 5.76 26.32
CA LYS A 272 4.40 7.03 26.06
C LYS A 272 5.56 6.87 25.09
N MET A 273 6.26 5.74 25.16
CA MET A 273 7.39 5.42 24.27
C MET A 273 6.88 5.16 22.83
N VAL A 274 5.78 4.39 22.68
CA VAL A 274 5.11 4.19 21.40
C VAL A 274 4.57 5.51 20.85
N ALA A 275 3.91 6.34 21.67
CA ALA A 275 3.41 7.65 21.26
C ALA A 275 4.54 8.59 20.79
N GLN A 276 5.67 8.62 21.50
CA GLN A 276 6.82 9.43 21.12
C GLN A 276 7.43 9.01 19.78
N ARG A 277 7.50 7.70 19.51
CA ARG A 277 8.00 7.18 18.23
C ARG A 277 7.08 7.53 17.08
N LEU A 278 5.77 7.30 17.24
CA LEU A 278 4.75 7.69 16.26
C LEU A 278 4.75 9.19 15.99
N ALA A 279 4.96 10.02 17.01
CA ALA A 279 5.11 11.47 16.84
C ALA A 279 6.35 11.86 16.03
N THR A 280 7.45 11.11 16.12
CA THR A 280 8.65 11.31 15.29
C THR A 280 8.38 10.87 13.85
N GLU A 281 7.90 9.65 13.63
CA GLU A 281 7.61 9.10 12.28
C GLU A 281 6.56 9.95 11.53
N LEU A 282 5.54 10.48 12.23
CA LEU A 282 4.59 11.45 11.67
C LEU A 282 5.21 12.80 11.28
N LYS A 283 6.28 13.25 11.96
CA LYS A 283 7.03 14.47 11.57
C LYS A 283 7.88 14.21 10.34
N ASP A 284 8.46 13.02 10.22
CA ASP A 284 9.24 12.63 9.06
C ASP A 284 8.32 12.50 7.83
N LEU A 285 7.16 11.86 7.98
CA LEU A 285 6.07 11.88 6.99
C LEU A 285 5.65 13.32 6.65
N GLN A 286 5.48 14.21 7.63
CA GLN A 286 5.12 15.60 7.37
C GLN A 286 6.14 16.30 6.45
N ARG A 287 7.44 16.12 6.69
CA ARG A 287 8.51 16.71 5.84
C ARG A 287 8.42 16.19 4.41
N VAL A 288 8.21 14.89 4.23
CA VAL A 288 8.07 14.28 2.90
C VAL A 288 6.84 14.81 2.16
N ILE A 289 5.67 14.89 2.81
CA ILE A 289 4.46 15.46 2.19
C ILE A 289 4.61 16.98 1.92
N GLU A 290 5.46 17.69 2.69
CA GLU A 290 5.78 19.10 2.44
C GLU A 290 6.74 19.29 1.24
N SER A 291 7.59 18.30 0.92
CA SER A 291 8.44 18.31 -0.28
C SER A 291 7.78 17.73 -1.54
N GLU A 292 6.81 16.82 -1.38
CA GLU A 292 6.24 16.06 -2.50
C GLU A 292 4.90 16.64 -2.98
N GLU A 293 4.90 17.18 -4.20
CA GLU A 293 3.71 17.79 -4.80
C GLU A 293 2.71 16.73 -5.28
N SER A 294 1.81 16.32 -4.39
CA SER A 294 0.74 15.34 -4.63
C SER A 294 -0.62 15.86 -4.16
N ARG A 295 -1.72 15.22 -4.57
CA ARG A 295 -3.06 15.43 -4.01
C ARG A 295 -3.70 14.09 -3.68
N MET A 296 -4.22 13.96 -2.46
CA MET A 296 -4.78 12.71 -1.95
C MET A 296 -6.10 12.94 -1.20
N TYR A 297 -7.13 12.19 -1.54
CA TYR A 297 -8.46 12.34 -0.95
C TYR A 297 -8.97 11.04 -0.31
N SER A 298 -9.25 11.09 1.00
CA SER A 298 -9.65 9.93 1.82
C SER A 298 -8.58 8.83 2.01
N ALA A 299 -7.32 9.14 1.69
CA ALA A 299 -6.15 8.38 2.14
C ALA A 299 -6.10 8.27 3.68
N SER A 300 -5.39 7.26 4.17
CA SER A 300 -5.24 6.98 5.60
C SER A 300 -3.78 6.85 6.01
N VAL A 301 -3.46 7.25 7.23
CA VAL A 301 -2.30 6.70 7.94
C VAL A 301 -2.76 5.46 8.68
N LEU A 302 -2.15 4.32 8.38
CA LEU A 302 -2.30 3.05 9.07
C LEU A 302 -1.13 2.88 10.03
N VAL A 303 -1.43 2.72 11.31
CA VAL A 303 -0.46 2.53 12.39
C VAL A 303 -0.59 1.10 12.92
N VAL A 304 0.55 0.43 13.10
CA VAL A 304 0.65 -0.86 13.80
C VAL A 304 1.65 -0.75 14.95
N TYR A 305 1.37 -1.37 16.10
CA TYR A 305 2.37 -1.58 17.16
C TYR A 305 2.20 -2.94 17.85
N GLU A 306 3.29 -3.46 18.41
CA GLU A 306 3.30 -4.76 19.09
C GLU A 306 2.49 -4.76 20.40
N GLY A 307 1.58 -5.70 20.58
CA GLY A 307 0.78 -5.88 21.80
C GLY A 307 1.36 -6.91 22.77
N ASP A 308 2.25 -7.78 22.29
CA ASP A 308 2.92 -8.77 23.10
C ASP A 308 4.11 -8.17 23.84
N ILE A 309 4.14 -8.33 25.16
CA ILE A 309 5.16 -7.71 26.00
C ILE A 309 6.54 -8.31 25.69
N GLU A 310 6.64 -9.61 25.43
CA GLU A 310 7.93 -10.27 25.21
C GLU A 310 8.50 -9.91 23.83
N ALA A 311 7.66 -9.93 22.78
CA ALA A 311 8.06 -9.50 21.44
C ALA A 311 8.39 -8.00 21.38
N MET A 312 7.67 -7.13 22.11
CA MET A 312 8.01 -5.71 22.19
C MET A 312 9.37 -5.49 22.85
N GLU A 313 9.66 -6.15 23.98
CA GLU A 313 10.96 -6.01 24.65
C GLU A 313 12.11 -6.56 23.79
N LEU A 314 11.88 -7.65 23.04
CA LEU A 314 12.83 -8.17 22.06
C LEU A 314 13.10 -7.16 20.94
N ALA A 315 12.06 -6.60 20.32
CA ALA A 315 12.19 -5.58 19.27
C ALA A 315 12.94 -4.33 19.76
N ILE A 316 12.64 -3.86 20.98
CA ILE A 316 13.35 -2.74 21.61
C ILE A 316 14.84 -3.06 21.82
N GLU A 317 15.22 -4.32 22.04
CA GLU A 317 16.62 -4.71 22.25
C GLU A 317 17.37 -4.91 20.93
N GLU A 318 16.76 -5.54 19.91
CA GLU A 318 17.38 -5.69 18.59
C GLU A 318 17.62 -4.33 17.91
N GLU A 319 16.67 -3.38 18.00
CA GLU A 319 16.84 -2.01 17.52
C GLU A 319 18.04 -1.26 18.15
N LYS A 320 18.50 -1.65 19.35
CA LYS A 320 19.71 -1.08 19.98
C LYS A 320 20.99 -1.74 19.51
N LYS A 321 20.92 -3.00 19.06
CA LYS A 321 22.06 -3.74 18.51
C LYS A 321 22.31 -3.39 17.05
N ALA A 322 21.26 -3.05 16.31
CA ALA A 322 21.36 -2.53 14.96
C ALA A 322 22.32 -1.32 14.96
N PRO A 323 23.34 -1.29 14.08
CA PRO A 323 24.19 -0.11 13.93
C PRO A 323 23.30 1.07 13.54
N ALA A 324 23.52 2.22 14.20
CA ALA A 324 22.76 3.43 13.88
C ALA A 324 22.88 3.72 12.37
N PRO A 325 21.79 4.11 11.68
CA PRO A 325 21.85 4.47 10.27
C PRO A 325 22.91 5.58 10.12
N ARG A 326 23.92 5.32 9.27
CA ARG A 326 25.03 6.26 9.05
C ARG A 326 24.46 7.64 8.75
N SER A 327 24.69 8.58 9.66
CA SER A 327 24.31 9.99 9.47
C SER A 327 25.01 10.51 8.22
N ARG A 328 24.25 11.19 7.36
CA ARG A 328 24.70 11.60 6.01
C ARG A 328 25.66 12.81 6.01
N GLU A 329 26.38 13.01 7.10
CA GLU A 329 27.36 14.08 7.33
C GLU A 329 28.52 13.50 8.15
N GLU A 330 29.55 13.06 7.43
CA GLU A 330 31.00 13.15 7.72
C GLU A 330 31.70 12.15 6.78
N ASP A 331 32.24 12.67 5.67
CA ASP A 331 33.27 11.97 4.91
C ASP A 331 34.52 11.91 5.80
N ASP A 332 34.88 10.73 6.29
CA ASP A 332 36.23 10.42 6.74
C ASP A 332 36.60 9.04 6.20
N ASP A 333 37.75 8.97 5.54
CA ASP A 333 38.27 7.78 4.87
C ASP A 333 38.66 6.70 5.90
N ASP A 334 38.07 5.51 5.80
CA ASP A 334 38.69 4.27 6.28
C ASP A 334 38.41 3.16 5.24
N GLU A 335 39.47 2.73 4.57
CA GLU A 335 39.49 1.68 3.54
C GLU A 335 39.27 0.30 4.19
N ASP A 336 38.18 -0.39 3.83
CA ASP A 336 38.09 -1.86 3.89
C ASP A 336 37.52 -2.33 2.54
N ASP A 337 38.41 -2.69 1.62
CA ASP A 337 38.09 -3.16 0.27
C ASP A 337 37.48 -4.58 0.30
N GLU A 338 36.16 -4.69 0.15
CA GLU A 338 35.56 -5.83 -0.54
C GLU A 338 35.20 -5.43 -1.98
N GLU A 339 36.21 -5.49 -2.84
CA GLU A 339 36.12 -5.20 -4.27
C GLU A 339 35.25 -6.26 -4.97
N PHE A 340 33.96 -5.96 -5.16
CA PHE A 340 33.05 -6.77 -5.97
C PHE A 340 33.33 -6.53 -7.47
N GLU A 341 34.39 -7.14 -8.00
CA GLU A 341 34.73 -7.10 -9.43
C GLU A 341 33.57 -7.63 -10.30
N LEU A 342 32.77 -6.74 -10.87
CA LEU A 342 31.88 -7.07 -11.98
C LEU A 342 32.74 -7.22 -13.26
N PRO A 343 32.75 -8.37 -13.94
CA PRO A 343 33.56 -8.56 -15.13
C PRO A 343 33.13 -7.62 -16.26
N GLU A 344 34.09 -6.88 -16.84
CA GLU A 344 33.86 -5.81 -17.84
C GLU A 344 33.13 -6.26 -19.13
N GLU A 345 32.94 -7.55 -19.35
CA GLU A 345 32.38 -8.12 -20.59
C GLU A 345 30.84 -8.07 -20.68
N ALA A 346 30.14 -7.59 -19.65
CA ALA A 346 28.66 -7.58 -19.58
C ALA A 346 27.97 -6.29 -20.10
N LEU A 347 28.70 -5.28 -20.57
CA LEU A 347 28.16 -3.95 -20.94
C LEU A 347 28.36 -3.61 -22.42
N GLU A 348 27.41 -4.00 -23.29
CA GLU A 348 27.34 -3.51 -24.67
C GLU A 348 26.51 -2.20 -24.77
N LEU A 349 27.17 -1.12 -25.18
CA LEU A 349 26.54 0.17 -25.49
C LEU A 349 25.93 0.16 -26.90
N VAL A 350 24.60 0.15 -27.01
CA VAL A 350 23.90 0.11 -28.30
C VAL A 350 23.19 1.45 -28.58
N ASN A 351 23.52 2.08 -29.71
CA ASN A 351 22.83 3.28 -30.19
C ASN A 351 21.49 2.91 -30.84
N VAL A 352 20.39 3.41 -30.28
CA VAL A 352 19.05 3.27 -30.87
C VAL A 352 18.67 4.56 -31.61
N GLN A 353 18.33 4.46 -32.90
CA GLN A 353 17.72 5.57 -33.65
C GLN A 353 16.21 5.40 -33.74
N LEU A 354 15.48 6.33 -33.12
CA LEU A 354 14.05 6.56 -33.36
C LEU A 354 13.84 7.58 -34.48
N ALA A 355 12.63 7.61 -35.05
CA ALA A 355 12.34 8.26 -36.33
C ALA A 355 12.60 9.78 -36.39
N ASP A 356 12.68 10.47 -35.24
CA ASP A 356 12.86 11.93 -35.16
C ASP A 356 14.31 12.39 -34.86
N GLY A 357 15.30 11.49 -34.97
CA GLY A 357 16.69 11.87 -35.24
C GLY A 357 17.54 12.42 -34.08
N MET A 358 17.09 12.30 -32.83
CA MET A 358 17.89 12.59 -31.64
C MET A 358 18.48 11.29 -31.06
N PRO A 359 19.80 11.21 -30.77
CA PRO A 359 20.39 10.03 -30.15
C PRO A 359 20.21 10.01 -28.62
N GLN A 360 19.81 8.87 -28.07
CA GLN A 360 19.94 8.54 -26.65
C GLN A 360 20.70 7.22 -26.52
N GLN A 361 21.53 7.12 -25.48
CA GLN A 361 22.25 5.90 -25.11
C GLN A 361 21.39 5.09 -24.14
N ALA A 362 21.29 3.78 -24.38
CA ALA A 362 20.66 2.83 -23.47
C ALA A 362 21.67 1.73 -23.12
N ILE A 363 21.65 1.27 -21.87
CA ILE A 363 22.49 0.18 -21.38
C ILE A 363 21.68 -1.11 -21.44
N ASN A 364 22.16 -2.11 -22.17
CA ASN A 364 21.51 -3.41 -22.27
C ASN A 364 22.18 -4.40 -21.32
N ILE A 365 21.59 -4.66 -20.15
CA ILE A 365 22.13 -5.59 -19.16
C ILE A 365 21.69 -7.02 -19.52
N SER A 366 22.65 -7.84 -19.95
CA SER A 366 22.42 -9.25 -20.28
C SER A 366 22.87 -10.12 -19.11
N ILE A 367 21.93 -10.55 -18.26
CA ILE A 367 22.24 -11.43 -17.11
C ILE A 367 22.23 -12.89 -17.57
N ASP A 368 23.40 -13.53 -17.56
CA ASP A 368 23.57 -14.95 -17.87
C ASP A 368 23.19 -15.81 -16.64
N PRO A 369 22.28 -16.81 -16.74
CA PRO A 369 21.84 -17.59 -15.57
C PRO A 369 22.92 -18.45 -14.90
N GLU A 370 24.10 -18.63 -15.51
CA GLU A 370 25.17 -19.50 -14.97
C GLU A 370 26.18 -18.80 -14.05
N THR A 371 26.17 -17.46 -13.92
CA THR A 371 27.11 -16.72 -13.05
C THR A 371 26.57 -16.40 -11.65
N MET A 372 25.30 -16.71 -11.37
CA MET A 372 24.71 -16.49 -10.05
C MET A 372 25.14 -17.60 -9.07
N GLN A 373 26.29 -17.42 -8.42
CA GLN A 373 26.64 -18.21 -7.25
C GLN A 373 25.64 -17.89 -6.12
N MET A 374 24.75 -18.83 -5.86
CA MET A 374 23.91 -18.82 -4.66
C MET A 374 24.84 -18.90 -3.44
N PRO A 375 24.63 -18.09 -2.38
CA PRO A 375 25.25 -18.35 -1.09
C PRO A 375 24.79 -19.73 -0.58
N ASP A 376 25.67 -20.42 0.16
CA ASP A 376 25.47 -21.82 0.55
C ASP A 376 24.20 -22.05 1.39
N GLU A 377 23.56 -23.21 1.18
CA GLU A 377 22.36 -23.65 1.90
C GLU A 377 22.72 -24.15 3.33
N ASP A 378 22.94 -23.25 4.29
CA ASP A 378 23.01 -23.58 5.74
C ASP A 378 22.42 -22.44 6.60
N ASP A 379 21.32 -22.75 7.32
CA ASP A 379 20.67 -22.01 8.41
C ASP A 379 20.75 -20.46 8.44
N ASP A 380 19.76 -19.81 7.81
CA ASP A 380 18.98 -18.76 8.46
C ASP A 380 17.50 -18.96 8.07
N GLU A 381 16.62 -19.21 9.05
CA GLU A 381 15.20 -18.90 8.84
C GLU A 381 15.14 -17.38 8.57
N GLU A 382 14.31 -16.92 7.61
CA GLU A 382 14.18 -15.49 7.29
C GLU A 382 13.49 -14.79 8.48
N ASP A 383 14.29 -14.49 9.52
CA ASP A 383 13.86 -14.12 10.86
C ASP A 383 13.26 -12.71 10.79
N ASP A 384 11.94 -12.66 10.62
CA ASP A 384 11.09 -11.46 10.59
C ASP A 384 11.55 -10.47 11.68
N ILE A 385 12.34 -9.46 11.27
CA ILE A 385 13.04 -8.57 12.22
C ILE A 385 12.01 -7.98 13.18
N PRO A 386 12.11 -8.22 14.51
CA PRO A 386 11.08 -7.82 15.44
C PRO A 386 10.88 -6.29 15.44
N LYS A 387 9.64 -5.85 15.19
CA LYS A 387 9.28 -4.42 15.07
C LYS A 387 8.50 -3.95 16.30
N VAL A 388 8.86 -2.79 16.84
CA VAL A 388 8.06 -2.13 17.89
C VAL A 388 6.77 -1.56 17.33
N HIS A 389 6.86 -0.97 16.13
CA HIS A 389 5.78 -0.26 15.44
C HIS A 389 6.07 -0.14 13.94
N ALA A 390 5.05 0.21 13.17
CA ALA A 390 5.15 0.62 11.77
C ALA A 390 4.05 1.64 11.44
N LEU A 391 4.36 2.64 10.62
CA LEU A 391 3.41 3.61 10.09
C LEU A 391 3.51 3.65 8.56
N ARG A 392 2.36 3.55 7.87
CA ARG A 392 2.27 3.74 6.41
C ARG A 392 1.08 4.58 6.01
N LEU A 393 1.25 5.34 4.94
CA LEU A 393 0.18 6.01 4.20
C LEU A 393 -0.43 5.02 3.20
N ILE A 394 -1.76 4.93 3.14
CA ILE A 394 -2.52 3.97 2.33
C ILE A 394 -3.76 4.62 1.69
N ASP A 395 -4.50 3.85 0.88
CA ASP A 395 -5.73 4.24 0.17
C ASP A 395 -5.51 5.31 -0.92
N PHE A 396 -4.73 4.97 -1.95
CA PHE A 396 -4.35 5.87 -3.05
C PHE A 396 -5.31 5.86 -4.25
N ALA A 397 -6.49 5.24 -4.14
CA ALA A 397 -7.50 5.19 -5.21
C ALA A 397 -8.02 6.58 -5.68
N HIS A 398 -7.76 7.64 -4.91
CA HIS A 398 -8.00 9.04 -5.26
C HIS A 398 -6.75 9.90 -4.99
N ALA A 399 -5.58 9.40 -5.42
CA ALA A 399 -4.30 10.08 -5.37
C ALA A 399 -3.81 10.47 -6.79
N SER A 400 -2.98 11.50 -6.86
CA SER A 400 -2.29 11.94 -8.08
C SER A 400 -1.11 12.83 -7.75
N TRP A 401 0.00 12.70 -8.48
CA TRP A 401 1.08 13.68 -8.48
C TRP A 401 0.62 14.97 -9.15
N THR A 402 0.98 16.12 -8.57
CA THR A 402 0.54 17.46 -9.02
C THR A 402 1.70 18.47 -9.05
N PRO A 403 2.74 18.27 -9.88
CA PRO A 403 3.87 19.20 -9.97
C PRO A 403 3.45 20.66 -10.25
N GLY A 404 4.11 21.60 -9.60
CA GLY A 404 3.86 23.04 -9.67
C GLY A 404 2.62 23.54 -8.91
N GLN A 405 1.95 22.70 -8.12
CA GLN A 405 0.75 23.08 -7.35
C GLN A 405 1.01 23.31 -5.85
N GLY A 406 2.23 23.12 -5.37
CA GLY A 406 2.59 23.13 -3.94
C GLY A 406 2.10 21.88 -3.19
N PRO A 407 2.42 21.76 -1.88
CA PRO A 407 2.14 20.57 -1.08
C PRO A 407 0.64 20.38 -0.77
N ASP A 408 0.25 19.17 -0.35
CA ASP A 408 -1.14 18.86 0.01
C ASP A 408 -1.51 19.42 1.39
N GLU A 409 -1.83 20.71 1.45
CA GLU A 409 -2.29 21.38 2.68
C GLU A 409 -3.61 20.78 3.25
N ASN A 410 -4.39 20.05 2.46
CA ASN A 410 -5.57 19.35 2.96
C ASN A 410 -5.18 18.11 3.78
N LEU A 411 -4.21 17.33 3.30
CA LEU A 411 -3.66 16.17 4.00
C LEU A 411 -2.76 16.59 5.18
N LEU A 412 -1.88 17.58 4.97
CA LEU A 412 -0.96 18.11 5.98
C LEU A 412 -1.66 18.69 7.20
N LYS A 413 -2.84 19.28 7.06
CA LYS A 413 -3.66 19.69 8.21
C LYS A 413 -3.92 18.50 9.16
N GLY A 414 -4.21 17.34 8.60
CA GLY A 414 -4.42 16.09 9.34
C GLY A 414 -3.12 15.60 10.00
N VAL A 415 -2.03 15.50 9.23
CA VAL A 415 -0.72 15.03 9.73
C VAL A 415 -0.21 15.92 10.87
N ARG A 416 -0.19 17.26 10.69
CA ARG A 416 0.24 18.22 11.73
C ARG A 416 -0.61 18.11 13.00
N SER A 417 -1.90 17.83 12.87
CA SER A 417 -2.81 17.62 14.02
C SER A 417 -2.63 16.25 14.68
N LEU A 418 -2.15 15.23 13.94
CA LEU A 418 -1.77 13.93 14.49
C LEU A 418 -0.44 13.99 15.24
N VAL A 419 0.57 14.66 14.69
CA VAL A 419 1.83 14.94 15.38
C VAL A 419 1.53 15.52 16.77
N LYS A 420 0.72 16.58 16.82
CA LYS A 420 0.35 17.24 18.09
C LYS A 420 -0.32 16.31 19.10
N VAL A 421 -1.29 15.48 18.68
CA VAL A 421 -1.97 14.60 19.65
C VAL A 421 -1.06 13.47 20.15
N PHE A 422 -0.16 12.96 19.33
CA PHE A 422 0.83 11.95 19.77
C PHE A 422 1.94 12.55 20.64
N GLU A 423 2.38 13.80 20.39
CA GLU A 423 3.24 14.55 21.32
C GLU A 423 2.56 14.71 22.69
N GLU A 424 1.31 15.16 22.72
CA GLU A 424 0.52 15.28 23.97
C GLU A 424 0.22 13.94 24.67
N LEU A 425 0.51 12.79 24.03
CA LEU A 425 0.40 11.44 24.60
C LEU A 425 1.75 10.87 25.05
N ALA A 426 2.86 11.46 24.59
CA ALA A 426 4.21 11.14 25.03
C ALA A 426 4.58 11.83 26.36
N GLU A 427 4.00 13.01 26.64
CA GLU A 427 4.15 13.78 27.89
C GLU A 427 3.68 13.03 29.15
#